data_AF-A0A955B710-F1
#
_entry.id   AF-A0A955B710-F1
#
_cell.length_a   1.000
_cell.length_b   1.000
_cell.length_c   1.000
_cell.angle_alpha   90.00
_cell.angle_beta   90.00
_cell.angle_gamma   90.00
#
_symmetry.space_group_name_H-M   'P 1'
#
loop_
_entity.id
_entity.type
_entity.pdbx_description
1 polymer ?
#
loop_
_entity_poly.entity_id
_entity_poly.type
_entity_poly.pdbx_seq_one_letter_code
_entity_poly.pdbx_strand_id
1 'polypeptide(L)'
;AVSGGETELSDAERRFLSEAIKWSVLFEEKGTKKKDVAGAEGIEYVLNPMYSPYFHISYRKRRKLELSPSDVRTIIGGEYAEVSRLLRDFQRRWSVNLGDVPLPLFAHLSEEGGE
;
A
#
# COMPACT_ATOMS: atom_id res chain seq x y z
N ALA A 1 7.54 4.31 -4.98
CA ALA A 1 7.83 4.06 -6.40
C ALA A 1 7.87 2.56 -6.57
N VAL A 2 7.09 2.04 -7.51
CA VAL A 2 7.18 0.64 -7.87
C VAL A 2 8.44 0.49 -8.69
N SER A 3 9.52 0.05 -8.06
CA SER A 3 10.81 -0.15 -8.73
C SER A 3 11.26 -1.58 -8.50
N GLY A 4 11.23 -2.38 -9.57
CA GLY A 4 11.93 -3.66 -9.67
C GLY A 4 11.05 -4.85 -10.05
N GLY A 5 11.53 -5.64 -11.00
CA GLY A 5 11.05 -7.00 -11.32
C GLY A 5 10.38 -7.11 -12.69
N GLU A 6 10.77 -8.12 -13.47
CA GLU A 6 10.39 -8.41 -14.87
C GLU A 6 8.89 -8.69 -15.12
N THR A 7 7.98 -8.30 -14.22
CA THR A 7 6.55 -8.54 -14.39
C THR A 7 5.79 -7.24 -14.22
N GLU A 8 5.28 -6.71 -15.32
CA GLU A 8 4.38 -5.56 -15.28
C GLU A 8 3.06 -5.89 -14.58
N LEU A 9 2.35 -4.85 -14.13
CA LEU A 9 1.00 -4.99 -13.60
C LEU A 9 0.05 -5.49 -14.69
N SER A 10 -0.81 -6.46 -14.36
CA SER A 10 -1.86 -6.97 -15.23
C SER A 10 -2.95 -5.92 -15.47
N ASP A 11 -3.77 -6.10 -16.52
CA ASP A 11 -4.88 -5.19 -16.81
C ASP A 11 -5.91 -5.13 -15.66
N ALA A 12 -6.12 -6.24 -14.96
CA ALA A 12 -7.00 -6.29 -13.80
C ALA A 12 -6.46 -5.45 -12.64
N GLU A 13 -5.15 -5.55 -12.34
CA GLU A 13 -4.48 -4.76 -11.31
C GLU A 13 -4.52 -3.26 -11.65
N ARG A 14 -4.28 -2.91 -12.93
CA ARG A 14 -4.36 -1.52 -13.42
C ARG A 14 -5.79 -0.96 -13.28
N ARG A 15 -6.81 -1.75 -13.60
CA ARG A 15 -8.22 -1.35 -13.42
C ARG A 15 -8.55 -1.12 -11.95
N PHE A 16 -8.08 -1.99 -11.05
CA PHE A 16 -8.28 -1.81 -9.62
C PHE A 16 -7.69 -0.49 -9.12
N LEU A 17 -6.45 -0.18 -9.50
CA LEU A 17 -5.81 1.09 -9.16
C LEU A 17 -6.55 2.30 -9.74
N SER A 18 -7.04 2.19 -10.99
CA SER A 18 -7.83 3.23 -11.63
C SER A 18 -9.14 3.51 -10.89
N GLU A 19 -9.86 2.47 -10.45
CA GLU A 19 -11.06 2.64 -9.62
C GLU A 19 -10.69 3.25 -8.26
N ALA A 20 -9.60 2.82 -7.62
CA ALA A 20 -9.14 3.43 -6.36
C ALA A 20 -8.85 4.93 -6.51
N ILE A 21 -8.32 5.36 -7.66
CA ILE A 21 -8.13 6.80 -7.98
C ILE A 21 -9.47 7.50 -8.17
N LYS A 22 -10.36 6.91 -8.98
CA LYS A 22 -11.69 7.46 -9.28
C LYS A 22 -12.51 7.71 -8.02
N TRP A 23 -12.44 6.80 -7.05
CA TRP A 23 -13.11 6.91 -5.75
C TRP A 23 -12.31 7.74 -4.74
N SER A 24 -11.25 8.43 -5.17
CA SER A 24 -10.40 9.27 -4.33
C SER A 24 -9.79 8.53 -3.13
N VAL A 25 -9.55 7.23 -3.26
CA VAL A 25 -8.79 6.44 -2.27
C VAL A 25 -7.29 6.72 -2.43
N LEU A 26 -6.83 6.74 -3.68
CA LEU A 26 -5.45 7.05 -4.05
C LEU A 26 -5.40 8.30 -4.95
N PHE A 27 -4.29 9.03 -4.90
CA PHE A 27 -3.95 10.09 -5.84
C PHE A 27 -2.67 9.75 -6.57
N GLU A 28 -2.61 10.07 -7.86
CA GLU A 28 -1.38 9.97 -8.65
C GLU A 28 -0.58 11.27 -8.53
N GLU A 29 0.68 11.16 -8.12
CA GLU A 29 1.66 12.23 -8.20
C GLU A 29 2.75 11.87 -9.21
N LYS A 30 3.16 12.85 -10.02
CA LYS A 30 4.30 12.70 -10.92
C LYS A 30 5.59 12.69 -10.10
N GLY A 31 6.36 11.61 -10.17
CA GLY A 31 7.66 11.51 -9.53
C GLY A 31 8.61 12.62 -10.00
N THR A 32 9.22 13.34 -9.05
CA THR A 32 10.03 14.53 -9.32
C THR A 32 11.47 14.24 -9.75
N LYS A 33 11.87 12.97 -9.87
CA LYS A 33 13.21 12.56 -10.32
C LYS A 33 13.11 11.56 -11.46
N LYS A 34 13.41 12.00 -12.69
CA LYS A 34 13.79 11.09 -13.78
C LYS A 34 15.13 10.46 -13.40
N LYS A 35 15.16 9.15 -13.17
CA LYS A 35 16.41 8.40 -13.12
C LYS A 35 16.38 7.41 -14.28
N ASP A 36 17.33 7.58 -15.18
CA ASP A 36 17.51 6.93 -16.49
C ASP A 36 17.65 5.39 -16.46
N VAL A 37 16.61 4.66 -16.04
CA VAL A 37 16.54 3.22 -16.34
C VAL A 37 15.10 2.90 -16.74
N ALA A 38 14.89 2.84 -18.06
CA ALA A 38 13.72 2.29 -18.75
C ALA A 38 12.34 2.91 -18.41
N GLY A 39 12.03 4.02 -19.06
CA GLY A 39 10.78 4.20 -19.82
C GLY A 39 9.42 4.32 -19.10
N ALA A 40 9.27 3.94 -17.83
CA ALA A 40 8.01 4.14 -17.13
C ALA A 40 7.97 5.54 -16.50
N GLU A 41 7.02 6.39 -16.91
CA GLU A 41 6.72 7.61 -16.15
C GLU A 41 6.49 7.20 -14.69
N GLY A 42 7.34 7.71 -13.79
CA GLY A 42 7.33 7.31 -12.37
C GLY A 42 6.11 7.85 -11.66
N ILE A 43 4.96 7.20 -11.83
CA ILE A 43 3.73 7.51 -11.12
C ILE A 43 3.90 7.03 -9.68
N GLU A 44 3.71 7.95 -8.73
CA GLU A 44 3.66 7.65 -7.31
C GLU A 44 2.20 7.71 -6.82
N TYR A 45 1.73 6.63 -6.22
CA TYR A 45 0.39 6.59 -5.62
C TYR A 45 0.47 7.07 -4.17
N VAL A 46 -0.40 8.01 -3.82
CA VAL A 46 -0.49 8.61 -2.48
C VAL A 46 -1.86 8.30 -1.91
N LEU A 47 -1.90 7.72 -0.71
CA LEU A 47 -3.16 7.53 0.01
C LEU A 47 -3.82 8.87 0.29
N ASN A 48 -5.12 8.99 0.04
CA ASN A 48 -5.83 10.22 0.31
C ASN A 48 -5.65 10.64 1.79
N PRO A 49 -5.25 11.90 2.07
CA PRO A 49 -5.00 12.40 3.42
C PRO A 49 -6.16 12.20 4.39
N MET A 50 -7.41 12.16 3.91
CA MET A 50 -8.58 11.87 4.77
C MET A 50 -8.46 10.50 5.44
N TYR A 51 -7.82 9.53 4.80
CA TYR A 51 -7.61 8.20 5.37
C TYR A 51 -6.35 8.10 6.24
N SER A 52 -5.40 9.04 6.11
CA SER A 52 -4.11 8.97 6.83
C SER A 52 -4.22 8.91 8.37
N PRO A 53 -5.10 9.70 9.03
CA PRO A 53 -5.29 9.63 10.49
C PRO A 53 -5.72 8.26 10.98
N TYR A 54 -6.53 7.55 10.19
CA TYR A 54 -7.09 6.25 10.54
C TYR A 54 -6.06 5.11 10.55
N PHE A 55 -4.96 5.29 9.82
CA PHE A 55 -3.83 4.36 9.81
C PHE A 55 -2.65 4.86 10.65
N HIS A 56 -2.86 5.91 11.47
CA HIS A 56 -1.81 6.59 12.23
C HIS A 56 -0.62 7.05 11.38
N ILE A 57 -0.86 7.30 10.08
CA ILE A 57 0.15 7.78 9.15
C ILE A 57 0.19 9.31 9.25
N SER A 58 1.35 9.85 9.62
CA SER A 58 1.53 11.30 9.64
C SER A 58 1.55 11.84 8.20
N TYR A 59 0.53 12.61 7.84
CA TYR A 59 0.46 13.31 6.56
C TYR A 59 1.73 14.12 6.24
N ARG A 60 2.32 14.77 7.26
CA ARG A 60 3.50 15.64 7.11
C ARG A 60 4.81 14.85 6.93
N LYS A 61 4.89 13.62 7.45
CA LYS A 61 6.07 12.75 7.31
C LYS A 61 5.82 11.75 6.18
N ARG A 62 5.80 12.24 4.93
CA ARG A 62 5.67 11.40 3.73
C ARG A 62 6.82 10.39 3.71
N ARG A 63 6.53 9.13 4.05
CA ARG A 63 7.45 8.00 3.87
C ARG A 63 7.09 7.29 2.58
N LYS A 64 8.02 7.28 1.63
CA LYS A 64 7.86 6.56 0.37
C LYS A 64 7.98 5.06 0.63
N LEU A 65 6.91 4.33 0.32
CA LEU A 65 6.93 2.88 0.27
C LEU A 65 7.22 2.45 -1.17
N GLU A 66 8.19 1.55 -1.33
CA GLU A 66 8.48 0.92 -2.62
C GLU A 66 7.97 -0.51 -2.56
N LEU A 67 7.00 -0.79 -3.42
CA LEU A 67 6.38 -2.10 -3.58
C LEU A 67 6.74 -2.60 -4.98
N SER A 68 7.11 -3.86 -5.11
CA SER A 68 7.22 -4.51 -6.41
C SER A 68 5.83 -4.77 -7.02
N PRO A 69 5.72 -5.00 -8.34
CA PRO A 69 4.45 -5.42 -8.94
C PRO A 69 3.85 -6.68 -8.31
N SER A 70 4.69 -7.63 -7.88
CA SER A 70 4.24 -8.82 -7.14
C SER A 70 3.67 -8.50 -5.77
N ASP A 71 4.24 -7.53 -5.05
CA ASP A 71 3.70 -7.09 -3.76
C ASP A 71 2.31 -6.48 -3.95
N VAL A 72 2.15 -5.63 -4.98
CA VAL A 72 0.86 -5.00 -5.31
C VAL A 72 -0.19 -6.05 -5.67
N ARG A 73 0.16 -7.03 -6.52
CA ARG A 73 -0.73 -8.15 -6.86
C ARG A 73 -1.19 -8.91 -5.62
N THR A 74 -0.25 -9.20 -4.72
CA THR A 74 -0.53 -9.92 -3.47
C THR A 74 -1.48 -9.11 -2.58
N ILE A 75 -1.30 -7.79 -2.49
CA ILE A 75 -2.15 -6.90 -1.71
C ILE A 75 -3.57 -6.79 -2.30
N ILE A 76 -3.70 -6.72 -3.63
CA ILE A 76 -5.00 -6.53 -4.29
C ILE A 76 -5.86 -7.80 -4.25
N GLY A 77 -5.25 -8.96 -4.45
CA GLY A 77 -6.02 -10.20 -4.64
C GLY A 77 -5.29 -11.49 -4.26
N GLY A 78 -4.20 -11.40 -3.50
CA GLY A 78 -3.51 -12.57 -2.97
C GLY A 78 -4.33 -13.28 -1.89
N GLU A 79 -4.00 -14.55 -1.64
CA GLU A 79 -4.60 -15.30 -0.56
C GLU A 79 -4.15 -14.76 0.81
N TYR A 80 -4.96 -15.01 1.85
CA TYR A 80 -4.64 -14.57 3.22
C TYR A 80 -3.25 -15.02 3.68
N ALA A 81 -2.82 -16.23 3.30
CA ALA A 81 -1.49 -16.74 3.63
C ALA A 81 -0.37 -15.94 2.95
N GLU A 82 -0.56 -15.55 1.69
CA GLU A 82 0.39 -14.76 0.91
C GLU A 82 0.52 -13.34 1.47
N VAL A 83 -0.63 -12.70 1.75
CA VAL A 83 -0.68 -11.38 2.40
C VAL A 83 -0.03 -11.43 3.78
N SER A 84 -0.34 -12.45 4.58
CA SER A 84 0.24 -12.63 5.92
C SER A 84 1.76 -12.79 5.86
N ARG A 85 2.27 -13.51 4.86
CA ARG A 85 3.71 -13.66 4.64
C ARG A 85 4.34 -12.33 4.24
N LEU A 86 3.76 -11.62 3.28
CA LEU A 86 4.23 -10.31 2.85
C LEU A 86 4.31 -9.33 4.03
N LEU A 87 3.27 -9.29 4.87
CA LEU A 87 3.26 -8.48 6.09
C LEU A 87 4.39 -8.84 7.06
N ARG A 88 4.66 -10.14 7.27
CA ARG A 88 5.78 -10.59 8.12
C ARG A 88 7.13 -10.17 7.55
N ASP A 89 7.28 -10.17 6.23
CA ASP A 89 8.53 -9.74 5.58
C ASP A 89 8.75 -8.24 5.80
N PHE A 90 7.71 -7.41 5.67
CA PHE A 90 7.78 -5.98 6.00
C PHE A 90 8.01 -5.73 7.50
N GLN A 91 7.38 -6.50 8.39
CA GLN A 91 7.60 -6.41 9.84
C GLN A 91 9.07 -6.65 10.20
N ARG A 92 9.68 -7.70 9.65
CA ARG A 92 11.10 -7.99 9.85
C ARG A 92 11.98 -6.90 9.27
N ARG A 93 11.68 -6.44 8.05
CA ARG A 93 12.44 -5.39 7.36
C ARG A 93 12.43 -4.07 8.12
N TRP A 94 11.35 -3.76 8.82
CA TRP A 94 11.19 -2.50 9.56
C TRP A 94 11.36 -2.64 11.07
N SER A 95 11.64 -3.86 11.56
CA SER A 95 11.76 -4.17 12.99
C SER A 95 10.55 -3.68 13.80
N VAL A 96 9.34 -3.93 13.29
CA VAL A 96 8.07 -3.50 13.91
C VAL A 96 7.48 -4.64 14.74
N ASN A 97 7.14 -4.35 16.00
CA ASN A 97 6.35 -5.26 16.84
C ASN A 97 4.87 -4.90 16.72
N LEU A 98 4.04 -5.87 16.34
CA LEU A 98 2.59 -5.68 16.21
C LEU A 98 1.90 -5.35 17.55
N GLY A 99 2.46 -5.77 18.68
CA GLY A 99 1.90 -5.49 20.01
C GLY A 99 1.95 -4.01 20.40
N ASP A 100 2.79 -3.21 19.74
CA ASP A 100 2.95 -1.79 20.02
C ASP A 100 2.04 -0.90 19.15
N VAL A 101 1.31 -1.50 18.19
CA VAL A 101 0.44 -0.79 17.26
C VAL A 101 -1.00 -0.97 17.71
N PRO A 102 -1.73 0.09 18.12
CA PRO A 102 -3.14 -0.04 18.41
C PRO A 102 -3.88 -0.57 17.18
N LEU A 103 -4.76 -1.56 17.38
CA LEU A 103 -5.56 -2.16 16.31
C LEU A 103 -6.31 -1.04 15.55
N PRO A 104 -6.11 -0.87 14.24
CA PRO A 104 -6.64 0.29 13.55
C PRO A 104 -8.08 0.08 13.10
N LEU A 105 -8.75 1.22 12.87
CA LEU A 105 -9.99 1.52 12.14
C LEU A 105 -11.28 0.77 12.49
N PHE A 106 -11.21 -0.48 12.98
CA PHE A 106 -12.36 -1.34 13.24
C PHE A 106 -12.24 -2.14 14.54
N ALA A 107 -11.31 -1.77 15.43
CA ALA A 107 -11.17 -2.42 16.75
C ALA A 107 -12.51 -2.44 17.51
N HIS A 108 -13.30 -1.36 17.39
CA HIS A 108 -14.63 -1.24 17.97
C HIS A 108 -15.66 -2.21 17.36
N LEU A 109 -15.50 -2.66 16.11
CA LEU A 109 -16.41 -3.64 15.50
C LEU A 109 -16.19 -5.06 16.04
N SER A 110 -15.01 -5.34 16.61
CA SER A 110 -14.71 -6.62 17.26
C SER A 110 -15.29 -6.72 18.67
N GLU A 111 -15.71 -5.59 19.27
CA GLU A 111 -16.24 -5.53 20.63
C GLU A 111 -17.76 -5.79 20.68
N GLU A 112 -18.49 -5.59 19.58
CA GLU A 112 -19.96 -5.78 19.52
C GLU A 112 -20.41 -7.24 19.26
N GLY A 113 -19.47 -8.18 19.13
CA GLY A 113 -19.77 -9.59 18.85
C GLY A 113 -19.87 -10.52 20.07
N GLY A 114 -19.88 -9.96 21.29
CA GLY A 114 -19.88 -10.71 22.55
C GLY A 114 -21.04 -10.35 23.47
N GLU A 115 -22.26 -10.72 23.09
CA GLU A 115 -23.38 -10.97 24.03
C GLU A 115 -23.93 -12.39 23.83
#